data_AF-A0A7V9N1R0-F1
#
_entry.id   AF-A0A7V9N1R0-F1
#
_cell.length_a   1.000
_cell.length_b   1.000
_cell.length_c   1.000
_cell.angle_alpha   90.00
_cell.angle_beta   90.00
_cell.angle_gamma   90.00
#
_symmetry.space_group_name_H-M   'P 1'
#
loop_
_entity.id
_entity.type
_entity.pdbx_description
1 polymer ?
#
loop_
_entity_poly.entity_id
_entity_poly.type
_entity_poly.pdbx_seq_one_letter_code
_entity_poly.pdbx_strand_id
1 'polypeptide(L)' 'MSSGDQSSGQETTLVDNEVYNLITALSSKLEGLAAYQKFERDGSANDPIWRELRQQDEQAVRRLMQQLEQFGEQGKLRAQ' A
#
# COMPACT_ATOMS: atom_id res chain seq x y z
N MET A 1 -3.43 -15.35 44.23
CA MET A 1 -2.18 -14.99 43.54
C MET A 1 -2.56 -14.29 42.24
N SER A 2 -1.80 -13.26 41.90
CA SER A 2 -2.17 -12.10 41.09
C SER A 2 -2.65 -12.40 39.66
N SER A 3 -3.64 -11.61 39.23
CA SER A 3 -4.06 -11.40 37.85
C SER A 3 -2.88 -10.99 36.97
N GLY A 4 -2.77 -11.62 35.79
CA GLY A 4 -1.94 -11.18 34.69
C GLY A 4 -2.86 -10.67 33.58
N ASP A 5 -3.33 -9.43 33.74
CA ASP A 5 -3.96 -8.68 32.66
C ASP A 5 -2.86 -8.39 31.62
N GLN A 6 -2.85 -9.19 30.56
CA GLN A 6 -2.05 -8.90 29.37
C GLN A 6 -2.72 -7.73 28.65
N SER A 7 -2.47 -6.54 29.16
CA SER A 7 -2.64 -5.30 28.43
C SER A 7 -1.74 -5.38 27.19
N SER A 8 -2.32 -5.87 26.09
CA SER A 8 -1.75 -5.70 24.76
C SER A 8 -1.70 -4.19 24.53
N GLY A 9 -0.51 -3.62 24.73
CA GLY A 9 -0.27 -2.20 24.53
C GLY A 9 -0.78 -1.79 23.16
N GLN A 10 -1.89 -1.04 23.16
CA GLN A 10 -2.28 -0.24 22.01
C GLN A 10 -1.18 0.81 21.83
N GLU A 11 -0.14 0.44 21.07
CA GLU A 11 0.76 1.41 20.49
C GLU A 11 -0.11 2.37 19.67
N THR A 12 -0.22 3.58 20.19
CA THR A 12 -1.00 4.68 19.63
C THR A 12 -0.19 5.24 18.46
N THR A 13 -0.04 4.45 17.40
CA THR A 13 0.44 4.99 16.13
C THR A 13 -0.61 5.97 15.63
N LEU A 14 -0.18 7.17 15.21
CA LEU A 14 -1.03 8.24 14.67
C LEU A 14 -1.89 7.80 13.48
N VAL A 15 -1.63 6.61 12.94
CA VAL A 15 -2.31 5.94 11.83
C VAL A 15 -2.37 4.46 12.19
N ASP A 16 -3.57 3.86 12.14
CA ASP A 16 -3.78 2.42 12.38
C ASP A 16 -2.79 1.58 11.55
N ASN A 17 -2.22 0.52 12.12
CA ASN A 17 -1.26 -0.36 11.45
C ASN A 17 -1.78 -0.86 10.10
N GLU A 18 -3.10 -1.09 9.98
CA GLU A 18 -3.73 -1.47 8.71
C GLU A 18 -3.62 -0.38 7.65
N VAL A 19 -3.82 0.88 8.04
CA VAL A 19 -3.73 2.04 7.14
C VAL A 19 -2.27 2.28 6.75
N TYR A 20 -1.33 2.17 7.69
CA TYR A 20 0.10 2.28 7.39
C TYR A 20 0.56 1.22 6.40
N ASN A 21 0.17 -0.04 6.61
CA ASN A 21 0.49 -1.14 5.70
C ASN A 21 -0.07 -0.89 4.30
N LEU A 22 -1.31 -0.38 4.21
CA LEU A 22 -1.95 -0.06 2.94
C LEU A 22 -1.21 1.06 2.20
N ILE A 23 -0.89 2.16 2.89
CA ILE A 23 -0.15 3.29 2.30
C ILE A 23 1.24 2.85 1.84
N THR A 24 1.92 2.03 2.64
CA THR A 24 3.25 1.50 2.30
C THR A 24 3.18 0.65 1.04
N ALA A 25 2.23 -0.28 0.96
CA ALA A 25 2.02 -1.11 -0.23
C ALA A 25 1.67 -0.29 -1.47
N LEU A 26 0.87 0.77 -1.30
CA LEU A 26 0.52 1.69 -2.38
C LEU A 26 1.77 2.45 -2.88
N SER A 27 2.58 3.00 -1.97
CA SER A 27 3.82 3.71 -2.31
C SER A 27 4.78 2.83 -3.11
N SER A 28 5.06 1.61 -2.62
CA SER A 28 5.97 0.69 -3.32
C SER A 28 5.50 0.31 -4.72
N LYS A 29 4.18 0.21 -4.93
CA LYS A 29 3.63 -0.07 -6.27
C LYS A 29 3.76 1.12 -7.21
N LEU A 30 3.52 2.34 -6.72
CA LEU A 30 3.70 3.55 -7.52
C LEU A 30 5.16 3.74 -7.94
N GLU A 31 6.11 3.43 -7.06
CA GLU A 31 7.55 3.38 -7.38
C GLU A 31 7.86 2.34 -8.46
N GLY A 32 7.28 1.13 -8.35
CA GLY A 32 7.39 0.09 -9.37
C GLY A 32 6.86 0.53 -10.74
N LEU A 33 5.70 1.17 -10.79
CA LEU A 33 5.13 1.71 -12.03
C LEU A 33 6.05 2.75 -12.69
N ALA A 34 6.64 3.65 -11.91
CA ALA A 34 7.61 4.62 -12.41
C ALA A 34 8.86 3.93 -12.98
N ALA A 35 9.33 2.85 -12.34
CA ALA A 35 10.43 2.05 -12.83
C ALA A 35 10.10 1.34 -14.15
N TYR A 36 8.95 0.68 -14.27
CA TYR A 36 8.53 0.02 -15.51
C TYR A 36 8.39 0.99 -16.68
N GLN A 37 7.81 2.18 -16.44
CA GLN A 37 7.72 3.23 -17.46
C GLN A 37 9.10 3.70 -17.94
N LYS A 38 10.07 3.78 -17.03
CA LYS A 38 11.46 4.09 -17.39
C LYS A 38 12.08 2.94 -18.20
N PHE A 39 11.89 1.68 -17.81
CA PHE A 39 12.45 0.54 -18.52
C PHE A 39 11.86 0.34 -19.92
N GLU A 40 10.55 0.57 -20.09
CA GLU A 40 9.89 0.60 -21.41
C GLU A 40 10.49 1.71 -22.31
N ARG A 41 10.92 2.84 -21.73
CA ARG A 41 11.51 3.96 -22.48
C ARG A 41 12.98 3.74 -22.82
N ASP A 42 13.73 3.16 -21.88
CA ASP A 42 15.20 3.12 -21.91
C ASP A 42 15.77 1.90 -22.68
N GLY A 43 15.02 0.83 -22.96
CA GLY A 43 15.67 -0.38 -23.50
C GLY A 43 14.83 -1.51 -24.07
N SER A 44 15.20 -1.87 -25.29
CA SER A 44 14.69 -2.89 -26.21
C SER A 44 15.13 -4.33 -25.84
N ALA A 45 14.21 -5.15 -25.30
CA ALA A 45 14.24 -6.63 -25.29
C ALA A 45 13.09 -7.20 -24.45
N ASN A 46 12.70 -6.47 -23.40
CA ASN A 46 11.78 -6.93 -22.35
C ASN A 46 10.48 -6.09 -22.30
N ASP A 47 10.16 -5.36 -23.36
CA ASP A 47 8.94 -4.54 -23.44
C ASP A 47 7.65 -5.29 -23.04
N PRO A 48 7.44 -6.57 -23.43
CA PRO A 48 6.22 -7.26 -23.06
C PRO A 48 6.10 -7.49 -21.55
N ILE A 49 7.20 -7.85 -20.87
CA ILE A 49 7.15 -8.13 -19.42
C ILE A 49 6.97 -6.85 -18.61
N TRP A 50 7.62 -5.74 -18.98
CA TRP A 50 7.41 -4.47 -18.29
C TRP A 50 5.98 -3.96 -18.44
N ARG A 51 5.41 -4.10 -19.63
CA ARG A 51 4.02 -3.74 -19.89
C ARG A 51 3.04 -4.60 -19.11
N GLU A 52 3.28 -5.91 -19.03
CA GLU A 52 2.46 -6.84 -18.25
C GLU A 52 2.50 -6.49 -16.76
N LEU A 53 3.70 -6.35 -16.18
CA LEU A 53 3.88 -6.00 -14.78
C LEU A 53 3.24 -4.64 -14.46
N ARG A 54 3.39 -3.66 -15.36
CA ARG A 54 2.73 -2.36 -15.23
C ARG A 54 1.20 -2.50 -15.17
N GLN A 55 0.60 -3.28 -16.06
CA GLN A 55 -0.85 -3.49 -16.06
C GLN A 55 -1.34 -4.15 -14.77
N GLN A 56 -0.59 -5.12 -14.24
CA GLN A 56 -0.90 -5.78 -12.97
C GLN A 56 -0.82 -4.81 -11.79
N ASP A 57 0.25 -4.02 -11.71
CA ASP A 57 0.40 -3.04 -10.62
C ASP A 57 -0.57 -1.87 -10.74
N GLU A 58 -0.96 -1.45 -11.95
CA GLU A 58 -2.04 -0.48 -12.15
C GLU A 58 -3.38 -0.99 -11.61
N GLN A 59 -3.70 -2.27 -11.83
CA GLN A 59 -4.90 -2.89 -11.26
C GLN A 59 -4.82 -2.95 -9.73
N ALA A 60 -3.67 -3.31 -9.18
CA ALA A 60 -3.46 -3.37 -7.75
C ALA A 60 -3.56 -1.98 -7.10
N VAL A 61 -2.93 -0.95 -7.68
CA VAL A 61 -3.03 0.45 -7.22
C VAL A 61 -4.48 0.89 -7.17
N ARG A 62 -5.29 0.65 -8.21
CA ARG A 62 -6.72 0.99 -8.20
C ARG A 62 -7.47 0.35 -7.02
N ARG A 63 -7.20 -0.93 -6.73
CA ARG A 63 -7.82 -1.64 -5.60
C ARG A 63 -7.36 -1.08 -4.25
N LEU A 64 -6.07 -0.76 -4.10
CA LEU A 64 -5.52 -0.19 -2.88
C LEU A 64 -6.06 1.23 -2.63
N MET A 65 -6.24 2.04 -3.68
CA MET A 65 -6.87 3.35 -3.57
C MET A 65 -8.33 3.25 -3.12
N GLN A 66 -9.10 2.31 -3.69
CA GLN A 66 -10.47 2.04 -3.23
C GLN A 66 -10.52 1.61 -1.75
N GLN A 67 -9.56 0.78 -1.31
CA GLN A 67 -9.48 0.40 0.10
C GLN A 67 -9.12 1.60 1.00
N LEU A 68 -8.26 2.50 0.52
CA LEU A 68 -7.87 3.71 1.25
C LEU A 68 -9.05 4.68 1.39
N GLU A 69 -9.86 4.82 0.35
CA GLU A 69 -11.12 5.58 0.38
C GLU A 69 -12.08 5.00 1.43
N GLN A 70 -12.27 3.67 1.45
CA GLN A 70 -13.08 3.01 2.47
C GLN A 70 -12.57 3.25 3.90
N PHE A 71 -11.24 3.27 4.11
CA PHE A 71 -10.67 3.64 5.41
C PHE A 71 -10.97 5.10 5.77
N GLY A 72 -11.02 6.00 4.79
CA GLY A 72 -11.47 7.38 4.98
C GLY A 72 -12.92 7.47 5.44
N GLU A 73 -13.81 6.73 4.77
CA GLU A 73 -15.24 6.65 5.11
C GLU A 73 -15.47 6.04 6.51
N GLN A 74 -14.64 5.06 6.90
CA GLN A 74 -14.69 4.42 8.22
C GLN A 74 -14.07 5.29 9.33
N GLY A 75 -13.51 6.45 9.01
CA GLY A 75 -12.83 7.32 9.96
C GLY A 75 -11.47 6.80 10.44
N LYS A 76 -10.96 5.71 9.86
CA LYS A 76 -9.66 5.09 10.21
C LYS A 76 -8.46 5.97 9.84
N LEU A 77 -8.65 6.96 8.97
CA LEU A 77 -7.60 7.91 8.58
C LEU A 77 -7.43 9.07 9.58
N ARG A 78 -8.29 9.19 10.61
CA ARG A 78 -8.16 10.23 11.62
C ARG A 78 -7.19 9.76 12.70
N ALA A 79 -6.16 10.56 12.97
CA ALA A 79 -5.37 10.40 14.19
C ALA A 79 -6.33 10.51 15.39
N GLN A 80 -6.33 9.49 16.26
CA GLN A 80 -7.10 9.50 17.49
C GLN A 80 -6.58 10.56 18.46
#